data_AF-A0AAJ4XE75-F1
#
_entry.id   AF-A0AAJ4XE75-F1
#
_cell.length_a   1.000
_cell.length_b   1.000
_cell.length_c   1.000
_cell.angle_alpha   90.00
_cell.angle_beta   90.00
_cell.angle_gamma   90.00
#
_symmetry.space_group_name_H-M   'P 1'
#
loop_
_entity.id
_entity.type
_entity.pdbx_description
1 polymer ?
#
loop_
_entity_poly.entity_id
_entity_poly.type
_entity_poly.pdbx_seq_one_letter_code
_entity_poly.pdbx_strand_id
1 'polypeptide(L)'
;MIQLKHYTAIANELQESEPEKFELLEEEINIIIHKLKFIHIENRPMVEIVDLSNPTADPTYIEEISEIAGAQNNPLVKEPENTEILIFINDNPAFLGTLPDLLNDQYNDYKAVKNNNIFIVQKPEFAKHKEDFLLDTEIFAEIIQSKYFVYGHEGKHWIKFDL
;
A
#
# COMPACT_ATOMS: atom_id res chain seq x y z
N MET A 1 -11.61 -5.09 13.90
CA MET A 1 -11.95 -4.00 12.99
C MET A 1 -11.06 -2.85 13.41
N ILE A 2 -10.02 -2.56 12.63
CA ILE A 2 -9.11 -1.47 12.96
C ILE A 2 -9.92 -0.18 12.80
N GLN A 3 -9.75 0.71 13.77
CA GLN A 3 -10.33 2.03 13.72
C GLN A 3 -9.51 2.84 12.72
N LEU A 4 -10.14 3.34 11.64
CA LEU A 4 -9.50 4.17 10.61
C LEU A 4 -9.15 5.54 11.21
N LYS A 5 -8.09 5.56 12.04
CA LYS A 5 -7.72 6.67 12.91
C LYS A 5 -7.19 7.83 12.11
N HIS A 6 -6.29 7.57 11.16
CA HIS A 6 -5.68 8.60 10.32
C HIS A 6 -6.72 9.21 9.40
N TYR A 7 -7.50 8.38 8.69
CA TYR A 7 -8.63 8.83 7.88
C TYR A 7 -9.60 9.68 8.69
N THR A 8 -10.05 9.22 9.86
CA THR A 8 -11.03 9.97 10.67
C THR A 8 -10.47 11.32 11.13
N ALA A 9 -9.19 11.35 11.53
CA ALA A 9 -8.54 12.60 11.94
C ALA A 9 -8.45 13.60 10.78
N ILE A 10 -8.03 13.14 9.60
CA ILE A 10 -7.90 13.95 8.38
C ILE A 10 -9.28 14.43 7.90
N ALA A 11 -10.26 13.53 7.86
CA ALA A 11 -11.62 13.84 7.44
C ALA A 11 -12.26 14.92 8.31
N ASN A 12 -12.13 14.81 9.64
CA ASN A 12 -12.65 15.83 10.57
C ASN A 12 -11.98 17.19 10.37
N GLU A 13 -10.66 17.21 10.17
CA GLU A 13 -9.92 18.46 9.92
C GLU A 13 -10.33 19.12 8.59
N LEU A 14 -10.41 18.34 7.51
CA LEU A 14 -10.80 18.84 6.19
C LEU A 14 -12.26 19.30 6.16
N GLN A 15 -13.15 18.64 6.88
CA GLN A 15 -14.55 19.04 6.96
C GLN A 15 -14.73 20.47 7.49
N GLU A 16 -13.87 20.90 8.42
CA GLU A 16 -13.89 22.25 8.98
C GLU A 16 -13.11 23.27 8.14
N SER A 17 -12.00 22.84 7.53
CA SER A 17 -11.02 23.75 6.91
C SER A 17 -11.12 23.82 5.38
N GLU A 18 -11.38 22.71 4.70
CA GLU A 18 -11.35 22.56 3.25
C GLU A 18 -12.45 21.57 2.76
N PRO A 19 -13.75 21.96 2.78
CA PRO A 19 -14.87 21.05 2.51
C PRO A 19 -14.81 20.33 1.16
N GLU A 20 -14.29 20.99 0.11
CA GLU A 20 -14.14 20.37 -1.21
C GLU A 20 -13.14 19.20 -1.19
N LYS A 21 -12.04 19.32 -0.43
CA LYS A 21 -11.07 18.22 -0.26
C LYS A 21 -11.64 17.11 0.61
N PHE A 22 -12.46 17.46 1.61
CA PHE A 22 -13.18 16.48 2.41
C PHE A 22 -14.12 15.63 1.54
N GLU A 23 -14.93 16.27 0.68
CA GLU A 23 -15.86 15.56 -0.22
C GLU A 23 -15.10 14.60 -1.14
N LEU A 24 -14.00 15.05 -1.76
CA LEU A 24 -13.16 14.19 -2.61
C LEU A 24 -12.57 13.01 -1.84
N LEU A 25 -11.98 13.27 -0.67
CA LEU A 25 -11.40 12.23 0.18
C LEU A 25 -12.46 11.19 0.59
N GLU A 26 -13.61 11.66 1.07
CA GLU A 26 -14.70 10.80 1.53
C GLU A 26 -15.27 9.96 0.36
N GLU A 27 -15.48 10.57 -0.80
CA GLU A 27 -16.00 9.88 -1.99
C GLU A 27 -15.05 8.76 -2.44
N GLU A 28 -13.76 9.06 -2.66
CA GLU A 28 -12.80 8.09 -3.18
C GLU A 28 -12.51 6.95 -2.19
N ILE A 29 -12.37 7.24 -0.90
CA ILE A 29 -12.19 6.20 0.12
C ILE A 29 -13.43 5.30 0.20
N ASN A 30 -14.64 5.87 0.12
CA ASN A 30 -15.87 5.08 0.07
C ASN A 30 -15.95 4.21 -1.20
N ILE A 31 -15.49 4.70 -2.35
CA ILE A 31 -15.42 3.92 -3.60
C ILE A 31 -14.51 2.69 -3.40
N ILE A 32 -13.32 2.89 -2.82
CA ILE A 32 -12.36 1.80 -2.55
C ILE A 32 -13.00 0.75 -1.64
N ILE A 33 -13.51 1.17 -0.48
CA ILE A 33 -14.14 0.27 0.50
C ILE A 33 -15.34 -0.46 -0.12
N HIS A 34 -16.17 0.23 -0.91
CA HIS A 34 -17.37 -0.35 -1.49
C HIS A 34 -17.06 -1.40 -2.56
N LYS A 35 -16.04 -1.20 -3.40
CA LYS A 35 -15.60 -2.21 -4.37
C LYS A 35 -15.07 -3.47 -3.68
N LEU A 36 -14.39 -3.29 -2.55
CA LEU A 36 -13.73 -4.37 -1.81
C LEU A 36 -14.64 -5.11 -0.81
N LYS A 37 -15.81 -4.57 -0.45
CA LYS A 37 -16.71 -5.17 0.56
C LYS A 37 -17.20 -6.60 0.22
N PHE A 38 -17.15 -6.97 -1.06
CA PHE A 38 -17.56 -8.31 -1.53
C PHE A 38 -16.40 -9.31 -1.56
N ILE A 39 -15.17 -8.85 -1.33
CA ILE A 39 -13.99 -9.71 -1.23
C ILE A 39 -13.84 -10.14 0.22
N HIS A 40 -14.15 -11.41 0.48
CA HIS A 40 -13.91 -12.03 1.78
C HIS A 40 -12.46 -11.83 2.21
N ILE A 41 -12.23 -11.59 3.50
CA ILE A 41 -10.88 -11.32 4.03
C ILE A 41 -9.86 -12.41 3.64
N GLU A 42 -10.29 -13.68 3.61
CA GLU A 42 -9.46 -14.85 3.24
C GLU A 42 -9.06 -14.88 1.76
N ASN A 43 -9.76 -14.12 0.91
CA ASN A 43 -9.46 -13.98 -0.51
C ASN A 43 -8.70 -12.70 -0.83
N ARG A 44 -8.40 -11.88 0.19
CA ARG A 44 -7.54 -10.71 0.01
C ARG A 44 -6.08 -11.17 0.00
N PRO A 45 -5.23 -10.57 -0.83
CA PRO A 45 -3.82 -10.95 -0.87
C PRO A 45 -3.14 -10.64 0.46
N MET A 46 -2.33 -11.57 0.94
CA MET A 46 -1.37 -11.28 2.01
C MET A 46 -0.25 -10.41 1.45
N VAL A 47 0.01 -9.27 2.11
CA VAL A 47 0.99 -8.29 1.66
C VAL A 47 2.09 -8.12 2.70
N GLU A 48 3.35 -8.19 2.26
CA GLU A 48 4.49 -7.72 3.03
C GLU A 48 4.92 -6.35 2.52
N ILE A 49 5.04 -5.39 3.44
CA ILE A 49 5.45 -4.02 3.14
C ILE A 49 6.75 -3.75 3.90
N VAL A 50 7.81 -3.45 3.16
CA VAL A 50 9.15 -3.18 3.69
C VAL A 50 9.44 -1.69 3.47
N ASP A 51 9.36 -0.91 4.54
CA ASP A 51 9.69 0.51 4.50
C ASP A 51 11.21 0.70 4.64
N LEU A 52 11.84 1.09 3.53
CA LEU A 52 13.27 1.41 3.46
C LEU A 52 13.50 2.92 3.35
N SER A 53 12.46 3.74 3.53
CA SER A 53 12.57 5.18 3.53
C SER A 53 13.30 5.70 4.78
N ASN A 54 13.93 6.88 4.65
CA ASN A 54 14.62 7.52 5.76
C ASN A 54 14.24 9.01 5.83
N PRO A 55 13.54 9.47 6.88
CA PRO A 55 13.01 8.68 7.99
C PRO A 55 11.90 7.71 7.53
N THR A 56 11.69 6.62 8.28
CA THR A 56 10.59 5.68 8.05
C THR A 56 9.24 6.35 8.32
N ALA A 57 8.21 5.93 7.59
CA ALA A 57 6.82 6.35 7.78
C ALA A 57 6.26 5.86 9.13
N ASP A 58 5.13 6.44 9.56
CA ASP A 58 4.37 5.92 10.70
C ASP A 58 3.80 4.54 10.34
N PRO A 59 4.20 3.45 11.04
CA PRO A 59 3.72 2.11 10.73
C PRO A 59 2.19 1.98 10.81
N THR A 60 1.55 2.76 11.68
CA THR A 60 0.08 2.74 11.83
C THR A 60 -0.64 3.39 10.65
N TYR A 61 0.02 4.35 9.98
CA TYR A 61 -0.49 4.94 8.74
C TYR A 61 -0.42 3.92 7.61
N ILE A 62 0.75 3.28 7.44
CA ILE A 62 0.97 2.23 6.43
C ILE A 62 -0.02 1.07 6.60
N GLU A 63 -0.23 0.62 7.84
CA GLU A 63 -1.20 -0.43 8.15
C GLU A 63 -2.61 -0.03 7.73
N GLU A 64 -3.03 1.20 8.04
CA GLU A 64 -4.36 1.71 7.73
C GLU A 64 -4.60 1.83 6.22
N ILE A 65 -3.69 2.46 5.47
CA ILE A 65 -3.85 2.59 4.00
C ILE A 65 -3.78 1.22 3.30
N SER A 66 -3.00 0.28 3.84
CA SER A 66 -2.92 -1.11 3.34
C SER A 66 -4.24 -1.87 3.55
N GLU A 67 -4.88 -1.70 4.70
CA GLU A 67 -6.18 -2.32 4.98
C GLU A 67 -7.29 -1.72 4.12
N ILE A 68 -7.32 -0.39 3.95
CA ILE A 68 -8.26 0.30 3.06
C ILE A 68 -8.08 -0.22 1.62
N ALA A 69 -6.84 -0.34 1.16
CA ALA A 69 -6.48 -0.89 -0.15
C ALA A 69 -6.80 -2.39 -0.31
N GLY A 70 -7.21 -3.08 0.76
CA GLY A 70 -7.69 -4.45 0.69
C GLY A 70 -6.61 -5.51 0.85
N ALA A 71 -5.55 -5.24 1.62
CA ALA A 71 -4.63 -6.28 2.08
C ALA A 71 -5.28 -7.20 3.13
N GLN A 72 -4.78 -8.43 3.22
CA GLN A 72 -5.02 -9.32 4.36
C GLN A 72 -3.93 -9.08 5.41
N ASN A 73 -4.27 -8.39 6.51
CA ASN A 73 -3.30 -8.03 7.56
C ASN A 73 -3.35 -8.97 8.78
N ASN A 74 -3.87 -10.19 8.66
CA ASN A 74 -3.97 -11.12 9.81
C ASN A 74 -2.57 -11.62 10.23
N PRO A 75 -2.03 -11.22 11.39
CA PRO A 75 -0.67 -11.57 11.79
C PRO A 75 -0.47 -13.06 12.05
N LEU A 76 -1.55 -13.80 12.35
CA LEU A 76 -1.49 -15.22 12.70
C LEU A 76 -1.17 -16.14 11.50
N VAL A 77 -1.32 -15.62 10.29
CA VAL A 77 -1.09 -16.37 9.04
C VAL A 77 -0.05 -15.70 8.15
N LYS A 78 0.62 -14.66 8.66
CA LYS A 78 1.60 -13.88 7.94
C LYS A 78 2.95 -14.59 7.95
N GLU A 79 3.17 -15.39 6.92
CA GLU A 79 4.37 -16.20 6.69
C GLU A 79 4.88 -15.99 5.25
N PRO A 80 6.17 -16.22 4.95
CA PRO A 80 6.72 -16.10 3.60
C PRO A 80 5.93 -16.85 2.52
N GLU A 81 5.51 -18.09 2.80
CA GLU A 81 4.76 -18.92 1.85
C GLU A 81 3.34 -18.42 1.55
N ASN A 82 2.77 -17.63 2.46
CA ASN A 82 1.44 -17.05 2.31
C ASN A 82 1.50 -15.66 1.69
N THR A 83 2.65 -14.98 1.75
CA THR A 83 2.83 -13.62 1.24
C THR A 83 2.75 -13.58 -0.28
N GLU A 84 1.68 -13.01 -0.82
CA GLU A 84 1.37 -13.02 -2.26
C GLU A 84 1.92 -11.79 -2.99
N ILE A 85 2.11 -10.70 -2.26
CA ILE A 85 2.62 -9.42 -2.75
C ILE A 85 3.72 -8.94 -1.80
N LEU A 86 4.85 -8.51 -2.36
CA LEU A 86 5.94 -7.89 -1.64
C LEU A 86 6.14 -6.47 -2.15
N ILE A 87 5.99 -5.48 -1.28
CA ILE A 87 6.10 -4.05 -1.61
C ILE A 87 7.29 -3.47 -0.86
N PHE A 88 8.20 -2.84 -1.58
CA PHE A 88 9.27 -2.03 -1.01
C PHE A 88 8.94 -0.54 -1.15
N ILE A 89 9.05 0.23 -0.08
CA ILE A 89 8.96 1.69 -0.13
C ILE A 89 10.39 2.23 -0.19
N ASN A 90 10.80 2.71 -1.37
CA ASN A 90 12.12 3.26 -1.59
C ASN A 90 12.12 4.18 -2.83
N ASP A 91 12.36 5.46 -2.62
CA ASP A 91 12.41 6.48 -3.67
C ASP A 91 13.80 6.63 -4.31
N ASN A 92 14.81 5.89 -3.83
CA ASN A 92 16.16 5.92 -4.40
C ASN A 92 16.25 5.02 -5.65
N PRO A 93 16.53 5.58 -6.85
CA PRO A 93 16.62 4.80 -8.08
C PRO A 93 17.72 3.73 -8.06
N ALA A 94 18.77 3.92 -7.25
CA ALA A 94 19.86 2.94 -7.13
C ALA A 94 19.41 1.63 -6.48
N PHE A 95 18.31 1.63 -5.73
CA PHE A 95 17.77 0.45 -5.05
C PHE A 95 17.46 -0.71 -6.00
N LEU A 96 17.00 -0.41 -7.22
CA LEU A 96 16.68 -1.42 -8.23
C LEU A 96 17.90 -2.28 -8.61
N GLY A 97 19.11 -1.71 -8.55
CA GLY A 97 20.34 -2.44 -8.81
C GLY A 97 20.73 -3.41 -7.68
N THR A 98 20.26 -3.17 -6.46
CA THR A 98 20.55 -4.01 -5.28
C THR A 98 19.43 -4.99 -4.95
N LEU A 99 18.26 -4.82 -5.56
CA LEU A 99 17.07 -5.62 -5.27
C LEU A 99 17.24 -7.12 -5.60
N PRO A 100 17.87 -7.54 -6.72
CA PRO A 100 18.08 -8.98 -6.98
C PRO A 100 18.81 -9.71 -5.84
N ASP A 101 19.89 -9.13 -5.33
CA ASP A 101 20.67 -9.72 -4.24
C ASP A 101 19.85 -9.76 -2.94
N LEU A 102 19.14 -8.67 -2.62
CA LEU A 102 18.24 -8.61 -1.46
C LEU A 102 17.15 -9.70 -1.50
N LEU A 103 16.53 -9.88 -2.67
CA LEU A 103 15.49 -10.89 -2.86
C LEU A 103 16.05 -12.31 -2.70
N ASN A 104 17.23 -12.58 -3.25
CA ASN A 104 17.88 -13.88 -3.14
C ASN A 104 18.30 -14.19 -1.69
N ASP A 105 18.78 -13.19 -0.96
CA ASP A 105 19.35 -13.38 0.37
C ASP A 105 18.29 -13.42 1.47
N GLN A 106 17.21 -12.63 1.36
CA GLN A 106 16.25 -12.44 2.45
C GLN A 106 14.82 -12.89 2.12
N TYR A 107 14.42 -12.92 0.85
CA TYR A 107 13.02 -13.12 0.45
C TYR A 107 12.83 -14.31 -0.50
N ASN A 108 13.83 -15.17 -0.68
CA ASN A 108 13.80 -16.23 -1.70
C ASN A 108 12.67 -17.27 -1.49
N ASP A 109 12.20 -17.42 -0.26
CA ASP A 109 11.16 -18.35 0.13
C ASP A 109 9.75 -17.74 0.00
N TYR A 110 9.65 -16.43 -0.16
CA TYR A 110 8.38 -15.72 -0.29
C TYR A 110 7.65 -16.17 -1.56
N LYS A 111 6.35 -16.44 -1.42
CA LYS A 111 5.48 -16.75 -2.57
C LYS A 111 5.43 -15.57 -3.55
N ALA A 112 5.49 -14.33 -3.06
CA ALA A 112 5.57 -13.12 -3.87
C ALA A 112 6.78 -13.13 -4.82
N VAL A 113 7.95 -13.55 -4.34
CA VAL A 113 9.18 -13.61 -5.15
C VAL A 113 9.09 -14.72 -6.19
N LYS A 114 8.63 -15.92 -5.78
CA LYS A 114 8.43 -17.06 -6.69
C LYS A 114 7.43 -16.79 -7.81
N ASN A 115 6.44 -15.93 -7.56
CA ASN A 115 5.39 -15.56 -8.51
C ASN A 115 5.62 -14.21 -9.21
N ASN A 116 6.79 -13.58 -9.01
CA ASN A 116 7.12 -12.27 -9.59
C ASN A 116 6.08 -11.17 -9.26
N ASN A 117 5.65 -11.10 -8.00
CA ASN A 117 4.74 -10.09 -7.45
C ASN A 117 5.50 -9.16 -6.50
N ILE A 118 6.54 -8.52 -7.03
CA ILE A 118 7.39 -7.59 -6.31
C ILE A 118 7.14 -6.18 -6.85
N PHE A 119 6.88 -5.24 -5.97
CA PHE A 119 6.54 -3.86 -6.31
C PHE A 119 7.42 -2.89 -5.53
N ILE A 120 7.74 -1.76 -6.15
CA ILE A 120 8.52 -0.69 -5.52
C ILE A 120 7.71 0.58 -5.61
N VAL A 121 7.38 1.15 -4.45
CA VAL A 121 6.83 2.50 -4.33
C VAL A 121 8.00 3.48 -4.29
N GLN A 122 8.05 4.34 -5.30
CA GLN A 122 9.10 5.34 -5.52
C GLN A 122 8.62 6.78 -5.28
N LYS A 123 7.39 6.96 -4.77
CA LYS A 123 6.89 8.28 -4.38
C LYS A 123 7.77 8.85 -3.25
N PRO A 124 8.36 10.04 -3.43
CA PRO A 124 9.09 10.71 -2.35
C PRO A 124 8.16 10.99 -1.17
N GLU A 125 8.68 10.88 0.04
CA GLU A 125 7.94 11.12 1.29
C GLU A 125 6.60 10.33 1.38
N PHE A 126 6.53 9.14 0.78
CA PHE A 126 5.37 8.26 0.85
C PHE A 126 4.94 8.00 2.30
N ALA A 127 3.65 8.18 2.61
CA ALA A 127 3.05 8.00 3.93
C ALA A 127 3.65 8.88 5.05
N LYS A 128 4.22 10.05 4.69
CA LYS A 128 4.77 11.02 5.66
C LYS A 128 3.94 12.29 5.79
N HIS A 129 3.04 12.54 4.84
CA HIS A 129 2.20 13.72 4.79
C HIS A 129 0.73 13.33 4.79
N LYS A 130 -0.05 13.97 5.66
CA LYS A 130 -1.49 13.68 5.78
C LYS A 130 -2.25 14.15 4.53
N GLU A 131 -1.72 15.16 3.85
CA GLU A 131 -2.26 15.71 2.61
C GLU A 131 -2.21 14.70 1.46
N ASP A 132 -1.28 13.74 1.55
CA ASP A 132 -1.09 12.68 0.56
C ASP A 132 -1.92 11.42 0.86
N PHE A 133 -2.74 11.39 1.92
CA PHE A 133 -3.44 10.18 2.37
C PHE A 133 -4.27 9.51 1.29
N LEU A 134 -4.99 10.29 0.50
CA LEU A 134 -5.76 9.76 -0.62
C LEU A 134 -4.83 9.14 -1.68
N LEU A 135 -3.81 9.88 -2.11
CA LEU A 135 -2.85 9.42 -3.12
C LEU A 135 -2.10 8.16 -2.68
N ASP A 136 -1.64 8.11 -1.43
CA ASP A 136 -0.92 6.97 -0.88
C ASP A 136 -1.83 5.73 -0.79
N THR A 137 -3.12 5.94 -0.45
CA THR A 137 -4.13 4.88 -0.47
C THR A 137 -4.42 4.37 -1.87
N GLU A 138 -4.54 5.26 -2.86
CA GLU A 138 -4.77 4.90 -4.27
C GLU A 138 -3.59 4.10 -4.83
N ILE A 139 -2.35 4.48 -4.53
CA ILE A 139 -1.14 3.75 -4.92
C ILE A 139 -1.20 2.31 -4.39
N PHE A 140 -1.54 2.13 -3.12
CA PHE A 140 -1.68 0.80 -2.54
C PHE A 140 -2.88 0.03 -3.12
N ALA A 141 -4.03 0.68 -3.33
CA ALA A 141 -5.20 0.03 -3.93
C ALA A 141 -4.91 -0.46 -5.36
N GLU A 142 -4.17 0.32 -6.14
CA GLU A 142 -3.74 -0.05 -7.49
C GLU A 142 -2.76 -1.23 -7.48
N ILE A 143 -1.80 -1.28 -6.56
CA ILE A 143 -0.88 -2.42 -6.43
C ILE A 143 -1.60 -3.68 -5.92
N ILE A 144 -2.29 -3.57 -4.79
CA ILE A 144 -2.83 -4.70 -4.02
C ILE A 144 -4.05 -5.30 -4.71
N GLN A 145 -4.87 -4.45 -5.35
CA GLN A 145 -6.14 -4.84 -5.96
C GLN A 145 -6.21 -4.35 -7.41
N SER A 146 -5.12 -4.54 -8.17
CA SER A 146 -4.93 -4.12 -9.58
C SER A 146 -6.03 -4.54 -10.57
N LYS A 147 -6.82 -5.57 -10.23
CA LYS A 147 -7.99 -5.98 -11.04
C LYS A 147 -9.18 -5.01 -10.90
N TYR A 148 -9.22 -4.23 -9.83
CA TYR A 148 -10.35 -3.38 -9.45
C TYR A 148 -10.04 -1.88 -9.53
N PHE A 149 -8.77 -1.53 -9.38
CA PHE A 149 -8.30 -0.14 -9.33
C PHE A 149 -7.21 0.10 -10.37
N VAL A 150 -7.41 1.15 -11.16
CA VAL A 150 -6.45 1.67 -12.14
C VAL A 150 -6.54 3.19 -12.05
N TYR A 151 -5.60 3.79 -11.34
CA TYR A 151 -5.50 5.24 -11.13
C TYR A 151 -4.42 5.88 -12.00
N GLY A 152 -3.55 5.07 -12.60
CA GLY A 152 -2.46 5.53 -13.47
C GLY A 152 -1.22 5.96 -12.70
N HIS A 153 -0.99 5.40 -11.49
CA HIS A 153 0.21 5.68 -10.70
C HIS A 153 1.39 4.78 -11.07
N GLU A 154 1.16 3.70 -11.82
CA GLU A 154 2.21 2.84 -12.38
C GLU A 154 3.17 3.64 -13.26
N GLY A 155 4.48 3.44 -13.07
CA GLY A 155 5.55 4.17 -13.76
C GLY A 155 5.76 5.61 -13.27
N LYS A 156 4.86 6.15 -12.43
CA LYS A 156 4.97 7.49 -11.85
C LYS A 156 5.33 7.46 -10.36
N HIS A 157 4.60 6.66 -9.58
CA HIS A 157 4.75 6.56 -8.14
C HIS A 157 5.14 5.16 -7.68
N TRP A 158 4.88 4.15 -8.50
CA TRP A 158 5.31 2.79 -8.22
C TRP A 158 5.63 2.05 -9.53
N ILE A 159 6.43 0.98 -9.43
CA ILE A 159 6.71 0.07 -10.55
C ILE A 159 6.63 -1.38 -10.08
N LYS A 160 6.31 -2.27 -11.01
CA LYS A 160 6.51 -3.71 -10.84
C LYS A 160 7.96 -4.07 -11.17
N PHE A 161 8.58 -4.88 -10.33
CA PHE A 161 9.89 -5.45 -10.62
C PHE A 161 9.72 -6.84 -11.21
N ASP A 162 10.29 -7.01 -12.39
CA ASP A 162 10.33 -8.30 -13.08
C ASP A 162 11.73 -8.90 -12.97
N LEU A 163 11.80 -10.08 -12.33
CA LEU A 163 13.00 -10.92 -12.22
C LEU A 163 13.46 -11.52 -13.56
#